data_AF-A0A7K3Y3F9-F1
#
_entry.id   AF-A0A7K3Y3F9-F1
#
_cell.length_a   1.000
_cell.length_b   1.000
_cell.length_c   1.000
_cell.angle_alpha   90.00
_cell.angle_beta   90.00
_cell.angle_gamma   90.00
#
_symmetry.space_group_name_H-M   'P 1'
#
loop_
_entity.id
_entity.type
_entity.pdbx_description
1 polymer ?
#
loop_
_entity_poly.entity_id
_entity_poly.type
_entity_poly.pdbx_seq_one_letter_code
_entity_poly.pdbx_strand_id
1 'polypeptide(L)'
;GVLLADLVLAAGGAGEDDLVYISAEDGYLWVFGIDQVNGEGFFTFDENLKEITPPPLRVILAYEQDGKPLPSDEGGPLRLVIITENPDVITEGSSWVKWVDRVEVHRR
;
A
#
# COMPACT_ATOMS: atom_id res chain seq x y z
N GLY A 1 3.47 9.36 -5.50
CA GLY A 1 3.86 7.93 -5.52
C GLY A 1 3.41 7.26 -6.81
N VAL A 2 3.66 5.96 -6.96
CA VAL A 2 3.18 5.14 -8.10
C VAL A 2 2.19 4.10 -7.58
N LEU A 3 1.17 3.72 -8.36
CA LEU A 3 0.24 2.67 -7.95
C LEU A 3 0.97 1.32 -7.85
N LEU A 4 0.66 0.55 -6.80
CA LEU A 4 1.19 -0.79 -6.66
C LEU A 4 0.75 -1.69 -7.82
N ALA A 5 -0.49 -1.54 -8.29
CA ALA A 5 -1.01 -2.23 -9.46
C ALA A 5 -0.18 -1.95 -10.74
N ASP A 6 0.27 -0.71 -10.95
CA ASP A 6 1.11 -0.37 -12.10
C ASP A 6 2.49 -1.04 -12.02
N LEU A 7 3.07 -1.14 -10.81
CA LEU A 7 4.33 -1.83 -10.58
C LEU A 7 4.20 -3.34 -10.83
N VAL A 8 3.12 -3.95 -10.35
CA VAL A 8 2.81 -5.37 -10.58
C VAL A 8 2.64 -5.63 -12.07
N LEU A 9 1.90 -4.78 -12.78
CA LEU A 9 1.74 -4.88 -14.23
C LEU A 9 3.08 -4.75 -14.97
N ALA A 10 3.91 -3.78 -14.58
CA ALA A 10 5.24 -3.59 -15.16
C ALA A 10 6.19 -4.79 -14.90
N ALA A 11 6.00 -5.52 -13.80
CA ALA A 11 6.73 -6.74 -13.47
C ALA A 11 6.21 -8.00 -14.21
N GLY A 12 5.24 -7.84 -15.12
CA GLY A 12 4.66 -8.92 -15.92
C GLY A 12 3.28 -9.38 -15.46
N GLY A 13 2.63 -8.64 -14.55
CA GLY A 13 1.28 -8.91 -14.06
C GLY A 13 1.19 -10.03 -13.03
N ALA A 14 -0.01 -10.18 -12.46
CA ALA A 14 -0.37 -11.19 -11.48
C ALA A 14 -1.81 -11.67 -11.74
N GLY A 15 -2.08 -12.96 -11.58
CA GLY A 15 -3.41 -13.57 -11.64
C GLY A 15 -4.14 -13.50 -10.29
N GLU A 16 -5.45 -13.80 -10.27
CA GLU A 16 -6.31 -13.64 -9.08
C GLU A 16 -5.80 -14.38 -7.83
N ASP A 17 -5.18 -15.56 -8.01
CA ASP A 17 -4.64 -16.38 -6.92
C ASP A 17 -3.19 -16.05 -6.53
N ASP A 18 -2.53 -15.15 -7.28
CA ASP A 18 -1.16 -14.73 -7.00
C ASP A 18 -1.11 -13.80 -5.79
N LEU A 19 0.06 -13.71 -5.17
CA LEU A 19 0.30 -12.86 -4.02
C LEU A 19 1.37 -11.82 -4.32
N VAL A 20 1.23 -10.62 -3.74
CA VAL A 20 2.22 -9.56 -3.85
C VAL A 20 2.90 -9.36 -2.50
N TYR A 21 4.20 -9.66 -2.46
CA TYR A 21 5.02 -9.59 -1.26
C TYR A 21 5.75 -8.25 -1.24
N ILE A 22 5.68 -7.57 -0.09
CA ILE A 22 6.32 -6.28 0.14
C ILE A 22 7.29 -6.45 1.28
N SER A 23 8.59 -6.37 0.94
CA SER A 23 9.67 -6.48 1.92
C SER A 23 10.21 -5.10 2.28
N ALA A 24 10.58 -4.95 3.54
CA ALA A 24 11.29 -3.79 4.06
C ALA A 24 12.73 -4.17 4.46
N GLU A 25 13.61 -3.17 4.47
CA GLU A 25 15.02 -3.32 4.87
C GLU A 25 15.17 -3.87 6.31
N ASP A 26 14.22 -3.59 7.20
CA ASP A 26 14.21 -4.08 8.59
C ASP A 26 13.75 -5.55 8.74
N GLY A 27 13.44 -6.22 7.63
CA GLY A 27 12.97 -7.60 7.59
C GLY A 27 11.45 -7.74 7.72
N TYR A 28 10.70 -6.64 7.81
CA TYR A 28 9.24 -6.70 7.77
C TYR A 28 8.75 -7.19 6.40
N LEU A 29 7.73 -8.07 6.43
CA LEU A 29 7.07 -8.59 5.25
C LEU A 29 5.56 -8.42 5.40
N TRP A 30 4.95 -7.78 4.40
CA TRP A 30 3.50 -7.76 4.23
C TRP A 30 3.12 -8.46 2.93
N VAL A 31 1.97 -9.14 2.93
CA VAL A 31 1.48 -9.89 1.78
C VAL A 31 0.10 -9.37 1.41
N PHE A 32 -0.04 -8.92 0.16
CA PHE A 32 -1.31 -8.51 -0.42
C PHE A 32 -1.85 -9.61 -1.34
N GLY A 33 -3.17 -9.84 -1.27
CA GLY A 33 -3.90 -10.44 -2.39
C GLY A 33 -4.17 -9.42 -3.50
N ILE A 34 -4.55 -9.88 -4.68
CA ILE A 34 -4.78 -8.99 -5.84
C ILE A 34 -5.90 -7.97 -5.59
N ASP A 35 -6.96 -8.36 -4.89
CA ASP A 35 -8.03 -7.43 -4.50
C ASP A 35 -7.48 -6.24 -3.71
N GLN A 36 -6.58 -6.51 -2.76
CA GLN A 36 -5.94 -5.46 -1.97
C GLN A 36 -4.96 -4.61 -2.78
N VAL A 37 -4.25 -5.20 -3.75
CA VAL A 37 -3.43 -4.42 -4.70
C VAL A 37 -4.30 -3.41 -5.47
N ASN A 38 -5.55 -3.79 -5.76
CA ASN A 38 -6.54 -2.95 -6.43
C ASN A 38 -7.31 -2.00 -5.49
N GLY A 39 -6.97 -1.97 -4.19
CA GLY A 39 -7.59 -1.07 -3.22
C GLY A 39 -8.82 -1.65 -2.52
N GLU A 40 -9.08 -2.95 -2.63
CA GLU A 40 -10.25 -3.61 -2.04
C GLU A 40 -9.90 -4.36 -0.74
N GLY A 41 -10.89 -4.75 0.04
CA GLY A 41 -10.69 -5.60 1.22
C GLY A 41 -9.99 -4.93 2.42
N PHE A 42 -9.93 -3.59 2.46
CA PHE A 42 -9.42 -2.84 3.60
C PHE A 42 -10.53 -2.40 4.55
N PHE A 43 -10.26 -2.45 5.86
CA PHE A 43 -11.09 -1.76 6.84
C PHE A 43 -10.81 -0.26 6.82
N THR A 44 -11.87 0.52 6.91
CA THR A 44 -11.80 1.98 6.99
C THR A 44 -12.61 2.50 8.15
N PHE A 45 -12.13 3.57 8.76
CA PHE A 45 -12.73 4.19 9.92
C PHE A 45 -12.90 5.69 9.70
N ASP A 46 -13.89 6.28 10.38
CA ASP A 46 -14.00 7.73 10.52
C ASP A 46 -13.06 8.28 11.61
N GLU A 47 -13.06 9.60 11.81
CA GLU A 47 -12.28 10.29 12.85
C GLU A 47 -12.58 9.84 14.29
N ASN A 48 -13.75 9.23 14.53
CA ASN A 48 -14.15 8.68 15.82
C ASN A 48 -13.76 7.20 15.95
N LEU A 49 -12.96 6.67 15.02
CA LEU A 49 -12.53 5.28 14.93
C LEU A 49 -13.70 4.30 14.76
N LYS A 50 -14.83 4.77 14.23
CA LYS A 50 -15.94 3.92 13.88
C LYS A 50 -15.74 3.38 12.46
N GLU A 51 -15.91 2.08 12.29
CA GLU A 51 -15.85 1.44 10.97
C GLU A 51 -16.92 2.02 10.04
N ILE A 52 -16.50 2.36 8.83
CA ILE A 52 -17.32 2.90 7.74
C ILE A 52 -17.12 2.04 6.48
N THR A 53 -18.06 2.15 5.54
CA THR A 53 -17.89 1.51 4.23
C THR A 53 -16.67 2.08 3.52
N PRO A 54 -15.75 1.22 3.04
CA PRO A 54 -14.57 1.68 2.32
C PRO A 54 -14.94 2.51 1.09
N PRO A 55 -14.47 3.76 0.98
CA PRO A 55 -14.52 4.49 -0.28
C PRO A 55 -13.57 3.85 -1.30
N PRO A 56 -13.51 4.36 -2.55
CA PRO A 56 -12.42 4.02 -3.45
C PRO A 56 -11.06 4.30 -2.80
N LEU A 57 -10.28 3.24 -2.58
CA LEU A 57 -8.92 3.29 -2.07
C LEU A 57 -7.93 2.95 -3.18
N ARG A 58 -6.69 3.38 -3.03
CA ARG A 58 -5.57 3.02 -3.89
C ARG A 58 -4.36 2.71 -3.03
N VAL A 59 -3.59 1.69 -3.41
CA VAL A 59 -2.31 1.38 -2.78
C VAL A 59 -1.20 1.99 -3.62
N ILE A 60 -0.36 2.84 -3.01
CA ILE A 60 0.76 3.49 -3.69
C ILE A 60 2.09 3.18 -3.01
N LEU A 61 3.14 3.07 -3.81
CA LEU A 61 4.52 3.25 -3.36
C LEU A 61 4.85 4.74 -3.37
N ALA A 62 4.83 5.35 -2.19
CA ALA A 62 5.13 6.75 -1.96
C ALA A 62 6.64 6.98 -1.81
N TYR A 63 7.13 8.05 -2.43
CA TYR A 63 8.50 8.56 -2.30
C TYR A 63 8.53 10.07 -1.95
N GLU A 64 7.36 10.69 -1.85
CA GLU A 64 7.17 12.13 -1.63
C GLU A 64 5.91 12.36 -0.79
N GLN A 65 5.98 13.34 0.10
CA GLN A 65 4.86 13.88 0.87
C GLN A 65 4.96 15.40 0.91
N ASP A 66 3.84 16.10 0.68
CA ASP A 66 3.77 17.57 0.69
C ASP A 66 4.81 18.28 -0.20
N GLY A 67 5.09 17.73 -1.39
CA GLY A 67 6.06 18.30 -2.32
C GLY A 67 7.52 18.01 -1.97
N LYS A 68 7.80 17.18 -0.95
CA LYS A 68 9.14 16.91 -0.44
C LYS A 68 9.44 15.41 -0.41
N PRO A 69 10.71 15.00 -0.61
CA PRO A 69 11.10 13.60 -0.45
C PRO A 69 10.67 13.06 0.92
N LEU A 70 10.19 11.82 0.95
CA LEU A 70 9.74 11.20 2.19
C LEU A 70 10.93 11.06 3.17
N PRO A 71 10.84 11.61 4.40
CA PRO A 71 11.89 11.50 5.39
C PRO A 71 12.18 10.05 5.80
N SER A 72 13.43 9.74 6.13
CA SER A 72 13.86 8.38 6.49
C SER A 72 13.17 7.88 7.77
N ASP A 73 13.00 8.74 8.77
CA ASP A 73 12.29 8.44 10.03
C ASP A 73 10.78 8.20 9.84
N GLU A 74 10.20 8.74 8.77
CA GLU A 74 8.83 8.47 8.34
C GLU A 74 8.69 7.26 7.40
N GLY A 75 9.79 6.57 7.10
CA GLY A 75 9.81 5.36 6.29
C GLY A 75 10.31 5.55 4.85
N GLY A 76 10.89 6.70 4.52
CA GLY A 76 11.53 6.94 3.24
C GLY A 76 12.83 6.13 3.04
N PRO A 77 13.29 5.93 1.80
CA PRO A 77 12.86 6.65 0.60
C PRO A 77 11.58 6.13 -0.05
N LEU A 78 11.13 4.92 0.32
CA LEU A 78 9.96 4.26 -0.25
C LEU A 78 9.08 3.69 0.85
N ARG A 79 7.80 4.04 0.82
CA ARG A 79 6.79 3.57 1.78
C ARG A 79 5.51 3.20 1.06
N LEU A 80 4.89 2.08 1.43
CA LEU A 80 3.53 1.80 1.01
C LEU A 80 2.52 2.62 1.81
N VAL A 81 1.53 3.15 1.11
CA VAL A 81 0.46 3.95 1.69
C VAL A 81 -0.86 3.61 1.00
N ILE A 82 -1.94 3.52 1.78
CA ILE A 82 -3.30 3.43 1.26
C ILE A 82 -3.88 4.84 1.23
N ILE A 83 -4.34 5.29 0.07
CA ILE A 83 -4.86 6.65 -0.14
C ILE A 83 -6.29 6.62 -0.66
N THR A 84 -7.04 7.68 -0.38
CA THR A 84 -8.35 7.96 -0.98
C THR A 84 -8.49 9.46 -1.21
N GLU A 85 -9.40 9.84 -2.09
CA GLU A 85 -9.76 11.25 -2.31
C GLU A 85 -10.87 11.71 -1.33
N ASN A 86 -11.45 10.78 -0.57
CA ASN A 86 -12.46 11.09 0.43
C ASN A 86 -11.79 11.57 1.72
N PRO A 87 -12.16 12.73 2.25
CA PRO A 87 -11.57 13.26 3.48
C PRO A 87 -11.94 12.40 4.69
N ASP A 88 -11.14 12.53 5.75
CA ASP A 88 -11.43 11.97 7.09
C ASP A 88 -11.59 10.44 7.14
N VAL A 89 -10.91 9.74 6.22
CA VAL A 89 -10.89 8.27 6.16
C VAL A 89 -9.57 7.75 6.71
N ILE A 90 -9.66 6.88 7.71
CA ILE A 90 -8.52 6.24 8.37
C ILE A 90 -8.45 4.77 7.94
N THR A 91 -7.26 4.31 7.57
CA THR A 91 -6.98 2.88 7.28
C THR A 91 -6.04 2.30 8.33
N GLU A 92 -6.00 0.98 8.47
CA GLU A 92 -5.03 0.32 9.35
C GLU A 92 -3.58 0.58 8.91
N GLY A 93 -2.72 0.97 9.86
CA GLY A 93 -1.33 1.34 9.57
C GLY A 93 -0.38 0.16 9.36
N SER A 94 -0.79 -1.08 9.66
CA SER A 94 0.04 -2.29 9.52
C SER A 94 0.45 -2.55 8.06
N SER A 95 -0.44 -2.24 7.11
CA SER A 95 -0.19 -2.36 5.68
C SER A 95 0.65 -1.21 5.09
N TRP A 96 0.96 -0.18 5.89
CA TRP A 96 1.76 0.97 5.47
C TRP A 96 3.26 0.71 5.68
N VAL A 97 3.79 -0.26 4.92
CA VAL A 97 5.16 -0.75 5.02
C VAL A 97 6.17 0.36 4.76
N LYS A 98 7.06 0.62 5.72
CA LYS A 98 8.16 1.59 5.61
C LYS A 98 9.41 0.94 4.99
N TRP A 99 10.31 1.75 4.45
CA TRP A 99 11.62 1.30 3.95
C TRP A 99 11.51 0.15 2.94
N VAL A 100 10.52 0.23 2.05
CA VAL A 100 10.25 -0.80 1.05
C VAL A 100 11.46 -0.94 0.13
N ASP A 101 12.05 -2.13 0.12
CA ASP A 101 13.22 -2.42 -0.71
C ASP A 101 12.91 -3.39 -1.86
N ARG A 102 11.82 -4.16 -1.74
CA ARG A 102 11.46 -5.19 -2.71
C ARG A 102 9.94 -5.41 -2.78
N VAL A 103 9.46 -5.53 -4.01
CA VAL A 103 8.08 -5.89 -4.36
C VAL A 103 8.16 -7.11 -5.27
N GLU A 104 7.49 -8.21 -4.89
CA GLU A 104 7.59 -9.48 -5.59
C GLU A 104 6.21 -10.04 -5.88
N VAL A 105 6.03 -10.56 -7.10
CA VAL A 105 4.83 -11.34 -7.47
C VAL A 105 5.13 -12.81 -7.25
N HIS A 106 4.45 -13.43 -6.30
CA HIS A 106 4.53 -14.84 -5.99
C HIS A 106 3.39 -15.57 -6.69
N ARG A 107 3.74 -16.24 -7.78
CA ARG A 107 2.79 -16.99 -8.61
C ARG A 107 2.40 -18.31 -7.97
N ARG A 108 1.11 -18.66 -8.06
CA ARG A 108 0.60 -19.96 -7.61
C ARG A 108 0.41 -20.96 -8.76
#